data_AF-A0A5A7MZD0-F1
#
_entry.id   AF-A0A5A7MZD0-F1
#
_cell.length_a   1.000
_cell.length_b   1.000
_cell.length_c   1.000
_cell.angle_alpha   90.00
_cell.angle_beta   90.00
_cell.angle_gamma   90.00
#
_symmetry.space_group_name_H-M   'P 1'
#
loop_
_entity.id
_entity.type
_entity.pdbx_description
1 polymer ?
#
loop_
_entity_poly.entity_id
_entity_poly.type
_entity_poly.pdbx_seq_one_letter_code
_entity_poly.pdbx_strand_id
1 'polypeptide(L)'
;MFLALGIGGYFLLPIEPPGLVVILGLCVAFAAVVLSQPGIRLAFIALMIFMSGLGLAQWRNDRVAAPQIIDGSHSFSVEGTVEAVEPQDNGHVRILLDALKIKTLALEDTPQRVRITVRTDSHDVTAGDRVSLRAILSPPPDPVAPYAFDFARDSWFKRIGGVGFAVTDLAILERPTTRSLTNRVNGLRQYIAHRTTMRLDNRAGGIAAALLTGLRGYMAEDDVEAMRIAGLAHLLAISGLHLGLVASTAFFLIRLGAAAIPAIALRFDTRKAAAIMAWLVAFAYFWLAGATIPTQRAFLMISIVLLALLIGRQPISLRVVALSALLILVATPEALLSVSFQMSFAAVTALVAAYEVLAPKLAPWRRRAGFGKRTALYFLGVVLTTLIAEAAIAPFSAYHFNQLTSYGLIANLVAVPLMAFVVMPLGLLALLLMPFGGDGPVLDLMALPFPGL
;
A
#
# COMPACT_ATOMS: atom_id res chain seq x y z
N MET A 1 -3.93 3.14 20.90
CA MET A 1 -3.70 4.58 21.18
C MET A 1 -2.35 4.81 21.84
N PHE A 2 -2.11 4.38 23.09
CA PHE A 2 -0.84 4.64 23.79
C PHE A 2 0.42 4.18 23.06
N LEU A 3 0.40 3.01 22.41
CA LEU A 3 1.53 2.55 21.59
C LEU A 3 1.83 3.51 20.45
N ALA A 4 0.79 3.96 19.75
CA ALA A 4 0.92 4.93 18.65
C ALA A 4 1.41 6.29 19.16
N LEU A 5 0.98 6.73 20.35
CA LEU A 5 1.52 7.93 20.98
C LEU A 5 3.01 7.79 21.31
N GLY A 6 3.46 6.62 21.76
CA GLY A 6 4.88 6.33 22.01
C GLY A 6 5.72 6.36 20.74
N ILE A 7 5.24 5.70 19.68
CA ILE A 7 5.88 5.72 18.35
C ILE A 7 5.92 7.15 17.80
N GLY A 8 4.80 7.89 17.87
CA GLY A 8 4.74 9.28 17.43
C GLY A 8 5.66 10.18 18.24
N GLY A 9 5.75 9.95 19.55
CA GLY A 9 6.68 10.63 20.44
C GLY A 9 8.14 10.47 20.01
N TYR A 10 8.56 9.25 19.64
CA TYR A 10 9.91 9.01 19.11
C TYR A 10 10.21 9.88 17.87
N PHE A 11 9.28 9.91 16.90
CA PHE A 11 9.47 10.65 15.65
C PHE A 11 9.29 12.18 15.76
N LEU A 12 8.75 12.65 16.88
CA LEU A 12 8.64 14.07 17.20
C LEU A 12 9.88 14.61 17.93
N LEU A 13 10.73 13.72 18.48
CA LEU A 13 11.96 14.15 19.14
C LEU A 13 12.96 14.68 18.09
N PRO A 14 13.59 15.84 18.34
CA PRO A 14 14.57 16.41 17.41
C PRO A 14 15.90 15.64 17.44
N ILE A 15 16.16 14.88 18.50
CA ILE A 15 17.38 14.11 18.72
C ILE A 15 16.99 12.72 19.17
N GLU A 16 17.67 11.71 18.64
CA GLU A 16 17.41 10.32 19.01
C GLU A 16 17.69 10.09 20.50
N PRO A 17 16.73 9.57 21.27
CA PRO A 17 16.94 9.27 22.68
C PRO A 17 17.96 8.13 22.82
N PRO A 18 18.93 8.21 23.76
CA PRO A 18 19.83 7.09 24.01
C PRO A 18 19.04 5.83 24.38
N GLY A 19 19.40 4.67 23.82
CA GLY A 19 18.67 3.42 24.07
C GLY A 19 18.55 3.05 25.56
N LEU A 20 19.55 3.45 26.36
CA LEU A 20 19.51 3.31 27.82
C LEU A 20 18.33 4.07 28.47
N VAL A 21 17.99 5.27 27.98
CA VAL A 21 16.87 6.05 28.50
C VAL A 21 15.55 5.31 28.28
N VAL A 22 15.41 4.66 27.14
CA VAL A 22 14.20 3.92 26.78
C VAL A 22 14.06 2.65 27.62
N ILE A 23 15.15 1.91 27.79
CA ILE A 23 15.19 0.71 28.63
C ILE A 23 14.90 1.06 30.10
N LEU A 24 15.55 2.11 30.63
CA LEU A 24 15.30 2.57 32.00
C LEU A 24 13.84 3.00 32.19
N GLY A 25 13.28 3.74 31.24
CA GLY A 25 11.88 4.14 31.29
C GLY A 25 10.90 2.96 31.27
N LEU A 26 11.20 1.91 30.49
CA LEU A 26 10.43 0.65 30.51
C LEU A 26 10.51 -0.05 31.87
N CYS A 27 11.71 -0.15 32.45
CA CYS A 27 11.92 -0.76 33.77
C CYS A 27 11.18 0.01 34.87
N VAL A 28 11.24 1.34 34.85
CA VAL A 28 10.52 2.20 35.80
C VAL A 28 9.01 2.05 35.64
N ALA A 29 8.49 2.06 34.41
CA ALA A 29 7.07 1.85 34.15
C ALA A 29 6.61 0.46 34.62
N PHE A 30 7.42 -0.58 34.43
CA PHE A 30 7.15 -1.92 34.92
C PHE A 30 7.13 -2.01 36.45
N ALA A 31 8.15 -1.46 37.11
CA ALA A 31 8.18 -1.38 38.57
C ALA A 31 6.95 -0.62 39.11
N ALA A 32 6.58 0.50 38.48
CA ALA A 32 5.42 1.28 38.86
C ALA A 32 4.10 0.49 38.69
N VAL A 33 3.94 -0.31 37.63
CA VAL A 33 2.77 -1.20 37.49
C VAL A 33 2.69 -2.20 38.63
N VAL A 34 3.80 -2.86 38.97
CA VAL A 34 3.86 -3.88 40.02
C VAL A 34 3.59 -3.28 41.40
N LEU A 35 4.14 -2.10 41.68
CA LEU A 35 4.04 -1.42 42.99
C LEU A 35 2.77 -0.58 43.14
N SER A 36 1.99 -0.38 42.07
CA SER A 36 0.81 0.49 42.08
C SER A 36 -0.45 -0.13 42.69
N GLN A 37 -1.20 0.73 43.39
CA GLN A 37 -2.57 0.44 43.81
C GLN A 37 -3.51 0.31 42.59
N PRO A 38 -4.62 -0.45 42.70
CA PRO A 38 -5.54 -0.72 41.59
C PRO A 38 -6.04 0.54 40.86
N GLY A 39 -6.25 1.64 41.59
CA GLY A 39 -6.79 2.89 41.02
C GLY A 39 -5.86 3.59 40.01
N ILE A 40 -4.53 3.46 40.16
CA ILE A 40 -3.55 4.13 39.26
C ILE A 40 -2.81 3.14 38.36
N ARG A 41 -2.98 1.82 38.56
CA ARG A 41 -2.31 0.77 37.78
C ARG A 41 -2.55 0.90 36.27
N LEU A 42 -3.77 1.27 35.88
CA LEU A 42 -4.12 1.49 34.47
C LEU A 42 -3.29 2.61 33.82
N ALA A 43 -2.98 3.68 34.56
CA ALA A 43 -2.14 4.76 34.06
C ALA A 43 -0.69 4.29 33.84
N PHE A 44 -0.14 3.47 34.75
CA PHE A 44 1.19 2.91 34.56
C PHE A 44 1.26 1.85 33.45
N ILE A 45 0.18 1.08 33.25
CA ILE A 45 0.09 0.18 32.08
C ILE A 45 0.07 1.02 30.79
N ALA A 46 -0.68 2.12 30.76
CA ALA A 46 -0.70 3.02 29.61
C ALA A 46 0.70 3.62 29.34
N LEU A 47 1.41 4.04 30.39
CA LEU A 47 2.79 4.54 30.31
C LEU A 47 3.75 3.46 29.80
N MET A 48 3.63 2.23 30.29
CA MET A 48 4.44 1.09 29.82
C MET A 48 4.22 0.86 28.32
N ILE A 49 2.96 0.83 27.87
CA ILE A 49 2.63 0.66 26.44
C ILE A 49 3.18 1.83 25.61
N PHE A 50 3.15 3.05 26.14
CA PHE A 50 3.77 4.22 25.51
C PHE A 50 5.30 4.04 25.37
N MET A 51 5.99 3.67 26.45
CA MET A 51 7.45 3.44 26.41
C MET A 51 7.82 2.29 25.48
N SER A 52 7.01 1.23 25.42
CA SER A 52 7.20 0.14 24.46
C SER A 52 7.08 0.61 23.02
N GLY A 53 6.19 1.57 22.74
CA GLY A 53 6.07 2.18 21.41
C GLY A 53 7.30 2.98 21.01
N LEU A 54 7.85 3.75 21.95
CA LEU A 54 9.10 4.51 21.74
C LEU A 54 10.28 3.57 21.49
N GLY A 55 10.44 2.53 22.32
CA GLY A 55 11.50 1.53 22.15
C GLY A 55 11.37 0.70 20.88
N LEU A 56 10.16 0.41 20.44
CA LEU A 56 9.93 -0.27 19.17
C LEU A 56 10.36 0.60 17.98
N ALA A 57 10.03 1.89 18.00
CA ALA A 57 10.43 2.82 16.95
C ALA A 57 11.96 2.97 16.88
N GLN A 58 12.63 3.08 18.02
CA GLN A 58 14.09 3.08 18.11
C GLN A 58 14.70 1.78 17.59
N TRP A 59 14.23 0.63 18.08
CA TRP A 59 14.72 -0.68 17.63
C TRP A 59 14.58 -0.86 16.12
N ARG A 60 13.47 -0.37 15.56
CA ARG A 60 13.24 -0.41 14.12
C ARG A 60 14.24 0.47 13.37
N ASN A 61 14.47 1.70 13.82
CA ASN A 61 15.46 2.63 13.26
C ASN A 61 16.85 1.99 13.20
N ASP A 62 17.30 1.43 14.33
CA ASP A 62 18.61 0.79 14.46
C ASP A 62 18.74 -0.44 13.53
N ARG A 63 17.64 -1.20 13.36
CA ARG A 63 17.63 -2.38 12.47
C ARG A 63 17.60 -2.06 10.98
N VAL A 64 17.16 -0.88 10.59
CA VAL A 64 17.17 -0.47 9.18
C VAL A 64 18.38 0.39 8.82
N ALA A 65 19.15 0.82 9.81
CA ALA A 65 20.37 1.59 9.62
C ALA A 65 21.25 0.95 8.54
N ALA A 66 21.55 1.73 7.52
CA ALA A 66 22.34 1.34 6.39
C ALA A 66 23.25 2.52 5.99
N PRO A 67 24.44 2.25 5.44
CA PRO A 67 25.31 3.30 4.92
C PRO A 67 24.58 4.15 3.86
N GLN A 68 24.86 5.45 3.86
CA GLN A 68 24.35 6.39 2.87
C GLN A 68 25.51 7.06 2.16
N ILE A 69 25.27 7.50 0.93
CA ILE A 69 26.24 8.30 0.19
C ILE A 69 26.27 9.69 0.80
N ILE A 70 27.46 10.09 1.25
CA ILE A 70 27.68 11.37 1.94
C ILE A 70 28.08 12.45 0.93
N ASP A 71 28.83 12.08 -0.12
CA ASP A 71 29.33 13.01 -1.13
C ASP A 71 28.72 12.70 -2.51
N GLY A 72 27.95 13.66 -3.03
CA GLY A 72 27.29 13.55 -4.33
C GLY A 72 27.96 14.32 -5.47
N SER A 73 29.18 14.81 -5.26
CA SER A 73 29.89 15.64 -6.25
C SER A 73 30.59 14.82 -7.35
N HIS A 74 30.68 13.50 -7.21
CA HIS A 74 31.45 12.64 -8.11
C HIS A 74 30.61 11.59 -8.84
N SER A 75 31.04 11.23 -10.05
CA SER A 75 30.46 10.09 -10.77
C SER A 75 31.02 8.79 -10.23
N PHE A 76 30.13 7.89 -9.78
CA PHE A 76 30.46 6.57 -9.31
C PHE A 76 30.29 5.53 -10.42
N SER A 77 31.22 4.57 -10.52
CA SER A 77 31.01 3.35 -11.30
C SER A 77 30.22 2.37 -10.44
N VAL A 78 28.98 2.12 -10.83
CA VAL A 78 28.01 1.33 -10.08
C VAL A 78 27.74 0.03 -10.83
N GLU A 79 27.96 -1.09 -10.15
CA GLU A 79 27.47 -2.40 -10.57
C GLU A 79 26.44 -2.89 -9.57
N GLY A 80 25.35 -3.48 -10.03
CA GLY A 80 24.29 -3.97 -9.14
C GLY A 80 23.30 -4.86 -9.85
N THR A 81 22.41 -5.46 -9.07
CA THR A 81 21.28 -6.25 -9.59
C THR A 81 20.03 -5.39 -9.54
N VAL A 82 19.28 -5.35 -10.64
CA VAL A 82 18.01 -4.62 -10.73
C VAL A 82 16.98 -5.33 -9.85
N GLU A 83 16.55 -4.70 -8.75
CA GLU A 83 15.48 -5.20 -7.89
C GLU A 83 14.10 -4.83 -8.48
N ALA A 84 13.95 -3.58 -8.93
CA ALA A 84 12.71 -3.05 -9.47
C ALA A 84 12.97 -2.04 -10.58
N VAL A 85 12.02 -1.96 -11.52
CA VAL A 85 12.03 -1.05 -12.65
C VAL A 85 10.72 -0.25 -12.62
N GLU A 86 10.85 1.07 -12.48
CA GLU A 86 9.74 2.02 -12.48
C GLU A 86 9.84 2.86 -13.76
N PRO A 87 8.97 2.63 -14.77
CA PRO A 87 8.94 3.49 -15.95
C PRO A 87 8.55 4.93 -15.57
N GLN A 88 8.91 5.88 -16.42
CA GLN A 88 8.44 7.26 -16.36
C GLN A 88 7.92 7.68 -17.74
N ASP A 89 6.99 8.63 -17.75
CA ASP A 89 6.31 9.12 -18.96
C ASP A 89 7.28 9.83 -19.94
N ASN A 90 8.36 10.39 -19.42
CA ASN A 90 9.38 11.14 -20.16
C ASN A 90 10.43 10.28 -20.90
N GLY A 91 10.20 8.97 -21.05
CA GLY A 91 11.15 8.05 -21.68
C GLY A 91 12.37 7.70 -20.80
N HIS A 92 12.38 8.12 -19.54
CA HIS A 92 13.33 7.66 -18.54
C HIS A 92 12.77 6.48 -17.76
N VAL A 93 13.68 5.70 -17.18
CA VAL A 93 13.34 4.57 -16.33
C VAL A 93 14.11 4.70 -15.03
N ARG A 94 13.40 4.61 -13.93
CA ARG A 94 13.98 4.61 -12.59
C ARG A 94 14.19 3.17 -12.15
N ILE A 95 15.45 2.79 -11.99
CA ILE A 95 15.83 1.46 -11.51
C ILE A 95 16.23 1.53 -10.05
N LEU A 96 15.82 0.52 -9.29
CA LEU A 96 16.32 0.27 -7.94
C LEU A 96 17.34 -0.86 -8.01
N LEU A 97 18.58 -0.55 -7.62
CA LEU A 97 19.68 -1.50 -7.61
C LEU A 97 19.93 -1.98 -6.18
N ASP A 98 20.11 -3.29 -6.03
CA ASP A 98 20.57 -3.99 -4.83
C ASP A 98 21.88 -4.74 -5.14
N ALA A 99 22.52 -5.32 -4.12
CA ALA A 99 23.79 -6.04 -4.22
C ALA A 99 24.88 -5.22 -4.94
N LEU A 100 25.06 -3.99 -4.46
CA LEU A 100 25.89 -2.98 -5.10
C LEU A 100 27.38 -3.26 -4.94
N LYS A 101 28.14 -2.96 -6.00
CA LYS A 101 29.58 -2.79 -5.99
C LYS A 101 29.89 -1.41 -6.57
N ILE A 102 30.45 -0.55 -5.73
CA ILE A 102 30.89 0.79 -6.13
C ILE A 102 32.41 0.83 -6.01
N LYS A 103 33.12 1.01 -7.14
CA LYS A 103 34.59 0.83 -7.20
C LYS A 103 35.40 1.68 -6.22
N THR A 104 34.85 2.80 -5.75
CA THR A 104 35.54 3.77 -4.88
C THR A 104 35.11 3.70 -3.41
N LEU A 105 34.13 2.86 -3.06
CA LEU A 105 33.62 2.73 -1.69
C LEU A 105 33.99 1.36 -1.12
N ALA A 106 34.33 1.31 0.16
CA ALA A 106 34.45 0.05 0.87
C ALA A 106 33.07 -0.63 0.95
N LEU A 107 33.06 -1.95 1.14
CA LEU A 107 31.81 -2.72 1.32
C LEU A 107 30.98 -2.20 2.51
N GLU A 108 31.65 -1.69 3.55
CA GLU A 108 31.03 -1.16 4.77
C GLU A 108 30.36 0.21 4.54
N ASP A 109 30.86 1.00 3.58
CA ASP A 109 30.32 2.31 3.23
C ASP A 109 29.35 2.24 2.04
N THR A 110 29.22 1.07 1.42
CA THR A 110 28.36 0.88 0.26
C THR A 110 26.91 0.78 0.72
N PRO A 111 26.01 1.65 0.22
CA PRO A 111 24.59 1.56 0.55
C PRO A 111 24.01 0.20 0.12
N GLN A 112 23.01 -0.29 0.84
CA GLN A 112 22.34 -1.55 0.44
C GLN A 112 21.60 -1.38 -0.88
N ARG A 113 20.92 -0.23 -1.06
CA ARG A 113 20.13 0.07 -2.25
C ARG A 113 20.37 1.48 -2.74
N VAL A 114 20.38 1.63 -4.06
CA VAL A 114 20.48 2.92 -4.73
C VAL A 114 19.41 3.01 -5.82
N ARG A 115 18.82 4.19 -5.96
CA ARG A 115 17.80 4.49 -6.96
C ARG A 115 18.40 5.40 -8.04
N ILE A 116 18.43 4.92 -9.28
CA ILE A 116 19.05 5.62 -10.40
C ILE A 116 18.03 5.85 -11.51
N THR A 117 17.95 7.07 -12.02
CA THR A 117 17.20 7.38 -13.23
C THR A 117 18.11 7.20 -14.45
N VAL A 118 17.69 6.37 -15.39
CA VAL A 118 18.43 6.00 -16.60
C VAL A 118 17.60 6.34 -17.83
N ARG A 119 18.24 6.79 -18.91
CA ARG A 119 17.58 6.94 -20.21
C ARG A 119 17.69 5.61 -20.96
N THR A 120 16.69 4.77 -20.84
CA THR A 120 16.58 3.47 -21.51
C THR A 120 15.11 3.13 -21.66
N ASP A 121 14.75 2.27 -22.61
CA ASP A 121 13.40 1.73 -22.65
C ASP A 121 13.18 0.77 -21.46
N SER A 122 11.99 0.82 -20.87
CA SER A 122 11.58 -0.03 -19.74
C SER A 122 11.55 -1.52 -20.08
N HIS A 123 11.54 -1.86 -21.36
CA HIS A 123 11.53 -3.22 -21.90
C HIS A 123 12.94 -3.83 -21.98
N ASP A 124 13.97 -3.01 -22.08
CA ASP A 124 15.36 -3.49 -22.24
C ASP A 124 15.94 -4.04 -20.93
N VAL A 125 15.37 -3.58 -19.80
CA VAL A 125 15.83 -3.89 -18.45
C VAL A 125 14.73 -4.58 -17.67
N THR A 126 15.05 -5.76 -17.14
CA THR A 126 14.12 -6.55 -16.32
C THR A 126 14.64 -6.73 -14.91
N ALA A 127 13.72 -6.92 -13.95
CA ALA A 127 14.10 -7.26 -12.59
C ALA A 127 14.92 -8.55 -12.56
N GLY A 128 16.07 -8.49 -11.90
CA GLY A 128 17.09 -9.53 -11.80
C GLY A 128 18.28 -9.35 -12.72
N ASP A 129 18.23 -8.46 -13.71
CA ASP A 129 19.38 -8.22 -14.58
C ASP A 129 20.53 -7.58 -13.78
N ARG A 130 21.75 -8.04 -14.04
CA ARG A 130 22.96 -7.45 -13.47
C ARG A 130 23.47 -6.39 -14.42
N VAL A 131 23.58 -5.16 -13.93
CA VAL A 131 23.87 -3.99 -14.76
C VAL A 131 25.10 -3.25 -14.27
N SER A 132 25.75 -2.53 -15.18
CA SER A 132 26.87 -1.64 -14.93
C SER A 132 26.62 -0.30 -15.61
N LEU A 133 26.85 0.78 -14.88
CA LEU A 133 26.72 2.14 -15.39
C LEU A 133 27.53 3.12 -14.53
N ARG A 134 27.83 4.30 -15.07
CA ARG A 134 28.32 5.44 -14.28
C ARG A 134 27.15 6.34 -13.93
N ALA A 135 27.03 6.70 -12.65
CA ALA A 135 25.97 7.57 -12.15
C ALA A 135 26.53 8.61 -11.18
N ILE A 136 25.92 9.79 -11.17
CA ILE A 136 26.11 10.76 -10.09
C ILE A 136 25.07 10.42 -9.04
N LEU A 137 25.54 10.10 -7.83
CA LEU A 137 24.69 9.67 -6.72
C LEU A 137 24.82 10.66 -5.58
N SER A 138 23.70 11.09 -5.01
CA SER A 138 23.63 12.00 -3.87
C SER A 138 22.87 11.33 -2.71
N PRO A 139 23.04 11.82 -1.47
CA PRO A 139 22.14 11.44 -0.39
C PRO A 139 20.68 11.73 -0.77
N PRO A 140 19.71 10.93 -0.29
CA PRO A 140 18.30 11.27 -0.39
C PRO A 140 18.06 12.70 0.14
N PRO A 141 17.39 13.58 -0.62
CA PRO A 141 17.21 14.97 -0.22
C PRO A 141 16.34 15.10 1.03
N ASP A 142 16.70 16.09 1.86
CA ASP A 142 15.94 16.53 3.01
C ASP A 142 14.57 17.11 2.62
N PRO A 143 13.62 17.23 3.57
CA PRO A 143 12.34 17.88 3.33
C PRO A 143 12.52 19.30 2.76
N VAL A 144 11.80 19.61 1.68
CA VAL A 144 11.87 20.92 1.00
C VAL A 144 11.35 22.09 1.84
N ALA A 145 10.56 21.79 2.88
CA ALA A 145 10.03 22.76 3.83
C ALA A 145 9.73 22.07 5.18
N PRO A 146 9.62 22.82 6.29
CA PRO A 146 9.16 22.28 7.55
C PRO A 146 7.81 21.57 7.40
N TYR A 147 7.67 20.39 8.01
CA TYR A 147 6.47 19.53 7.95
C TYR A 147 6.08 18.99 6.55
N ALA A 148 6.88 19.28 5.51
CA ALA A 148 6.69 18.66 4.20
C ALA A 148 7.02 17.15 4.26
N PHE A 149 6.69 16.45 3.19
CA PHE A 149 7.04 15.04 3.05
C PHE A 149 8.55 14.83 3.18
N ASP A 150 8.93 13.99 4.14
CA ASP A 150 10.33 13.68 4.44
C ASP A 150 10.82 12.50 3.59
N PHE A 151 11.40 12.83 2.43
CA PHE A 151 11.90 11.85 1.48
C PHE A 151 13.13 11.11 2.00
N ALA A 152 14.01 11.78 2.74
CA ALA A 152 15.19 11.17 3.36
C ALA A 152 14.79 10.07 4.35
N ARG A 153 13.81 10.33 5.23
CA ARG A 153 13.29 9.35 6.18
C ARG A 153 12.60 8.17 5.49
N ASP A 154 11.74 8.43 4.51
CA ASP A 154 11.10 7.35 3.73
C ASP A 154 12.15 6.47 3.02
N SER A 155 13.23 7.09 2.50
CA SER A 155 14.35 6.38 1.88
C SER A 155 15.15 5.56 2.90
N TRP A 156 15.39 6.10 4.10
CA TRP A 156 16.06 5.41 5.21
C TRP A 156 15.36 4.12 5.60
N PHE A 157 14.04 4.15 5.84
CA PHE A 157 13.26 2.95 6.18
C PHE A 157 13.16 1.94 5.02
N LYS A 158 13.40 2.38 3.77
CA LYS A 158 13.54 1.53 2.58
C LYS A 158 14.98 1.07 2.32
N ARG A 159 15.93 1.49 3.16
CA ARG A 159 17.38 1.24 3.01
C ARG A 159 17.95 1.75 1.69
N ILE A 160 17.36 2.80 1.15
CA ILE A 160 17.85 3.51 -0.03
C ILE A 160 18.85 4.54 0.48
N GLY A 161 20.14 4.26 0.25
CA GLY A 161 21.24 5.11 0.72
C GLY A 161 21.75 6.11 -0.31
N GLY A 162 21.22 6.08 -1.53
CA GLY A 162 21.58 7.04 -2.58
C GLY A 162 20.52 7.16 -3.67
N VAL A 163 20.39 8.36 -4.21
CA VAL A 163 19.55 8.67 -5.36
C VAL A 163 20.36 9.41 -6.43
N GLY A 164 20.07 9.17 -7.70
CA GLY A 164 20.88 9.79 -8.74
C GLY A 164 20.40 9.56 -10.16
N PHE A 165 21.26 9.94 -11.10
CA PHE A 165 21.03 9.79 -12.53
C PHE A 165 22.25 9.17 -13.21
N ALA A 166 21.99 8.36 -14.23
CA ALA A 166 23.04 7.77 -15.05
C ALA A 166 23.68 8.82 -15.97
N VAL A 167 25.01 8.79 -16.03
CA VAL A 167 25.84 9.60 -16.92
C VAL A 167 26.18 8.83 -18.20
N THR A 168 26.23 7.49 -18.11
CA THR A 168 26.44 6.60 -19.26
C THR A 168 25.20 5.75 -19.51
N ASP A 169 25.10 5.21 -20.72
CA ASP A 169 24.12 4.18 -21.03
C ASP A 169 24.32 2.96 -20.13
N LEU A 170 23.23 2.24 -19.89
CA LEU A 170 23.20 1.06 -19.03
C LEU A 170 23.72 -0.15 -19.80
N ALA A 171 24.76 -0.79 -19.28
CA ALA A 171 25.29 -2.05 -19.82
C ALA A 171 24.75 -3.23 -19.00
N ILE A 172 24.12 -4.20 -19.67
CA ILE A 172 23.70 -5.45 -19.04
C ILE A 172 24.89 -6.41 -19.04
N LEU A 173 25.42 -6.70 -17.85
CA LEU A 173 26.55 -7.63 -17.68
C LEU A 173 26.09 -9.08 -17.76
N GLU A 174 24.95 -9.38 -17.13
CA GLU A 174 24.44 -10.75 -17.01
C GLU A 174 22.92 -10.74 -16.86
N ARG A 175 22.26 -11.67 -17.56
CA ARG A 175 20.84 -12.00 -17.34
C ARG A 175 20.78 -13.36 -16.64
N PRO A 176 20.52 -13.41 -15.32
CA PRO A 176 20.60 -14.66 -14.59
C PRO A 176 19.55 -15.65 -15.09
N THR A 177 19.96 -16.90 -15.29
CA THR A 177 19.08 -18.02 -15.66
C THR A 177 18.12 -18.38 -14.52
N THR A 178 18.57 -18.25 -13.27
CA THR A 178 17.75 -18.46 -12.07
C THR A 178 17.32 -17.11 -11.48
N ARG A 179 16.05 -16.77 -11.66
CA ARG A 179 15.44 -15.56 -11.06
C ARG A 179 14.80 -15.87 -9.71
N SER A 180 15.02 -15.00 -8.73
CA SER A 180 14.31 -15.01 -7.44
C SER A 180 12.80 -14.86 -7.65
N LEU A 181 11.99 -15.26 -6.66
CA LEU A 181 10.53 -15.11 -6.74
C LEU A 181 10.13 -13.65 -6.99
N THR A 182 10.74 -12.71 -6.29
CA THR A 182 10.51 -11.27 -6.46
C THR A 182 10.82 -10.80 -7.88
N ASN A 183 11.93 -11.24 -8.46
CA ASN A 183 12.32 -10.88 -9.83
C ASN A 183 11.35 -11.48 -10.86
N ARG A 184 10.86 -12.70 -10.63
CA ARG A 184 9.84 -13.32 -11.49
C ARG A 184 8.52 -12.55 -11.43
N VAL A 185 8.09 -12.14 -10.24
CA VAL A 185 6.87 -11.33 -10.06
C VAL A 185 7.04 -9.97 -10.73
N ASN A 186 8.17 -9.29 -10.55
CA ASN A 186 8.42 -8.01 -11.21
C ASN A 186 8.49 -8.12 -12.73
N GLY A 187 9.09 -9.18 -13.27
CA GLY A 187 9.05 -9.47 -14.72
C GLY A 187 7.63 -9.74 -15.22
N LEU A 188 6.81 -10.47 -14.46
CA LEU A 188 5.39 -10.69 -14.78
C LEU A 188 4.60 -9.36 -14.77
N ARG A 189 4.89 -8.47 -13.81
CA ARG A 189 4.28 -7.13 -13.74
C ARG A 189 4.62 -6.29 -14.97
N GLN A 190 5.89 -6.28 -15.39
CA GLN A 190 6.30 -5.60 -16.63
C GLN A 190 5.59 -6.19 -17.86
N TYR A 191 5.51 -7.52 -17.96
CA TYR A 191 4.83 -8.20 -19.05
C TYR A 191 3.33 -7.84 -19.13
N ILE A 192 2.61 -7.90 -18.01
CA ILE A 192 1.18 -7.56 -17.95
C ILE A 192 0.98 -6.09 -18.32
N ALA A 193 1.81 -5.19 -17.79
CA ALA A 193 1.71 -3.77 -18.08
C ALA A 193 1.92 -3.51 -19.59
N HIS A 194 2.99 -4.05 -20.16
CA HIS A 194 3.28 -3.93 -21.59
C HIS A 194 2.15 -4.49 -22.47
N ARG A 195 1.66 -5.69 -22.16
CA ARG A 195 0.57 -6.30 -22.92
C ARG A 195 -0.71 -5.45 -22.87
N THR A 196 -0.98 -4.83 -21.73
CA THR A 196 -2.16 -3.98 -21.53
C THR A 196 -2.03 -2.67 -22.31
N THR A 197 -0.87 -2.02 -22.26
CA THR A 197 -0.61 -0.75 -22.99
C THR A 197 -0.47 -0.94 -24.48
N MET A 198 -0.06 -2.12 -24.96
CA MET A 198 -0.04 -2.45 -26.39
C MET A 198 -1.44 -2.68 -26.97
N ARG A 199 -2.43 -3.01 -26.13
CA ARG A 199 -3.79 -3.28 -26.58
C ARG A 199 -4.70 -2.07 -26.51
N LEU A 200 -4.65 -1.34 -25.39
CA LEU A 200 -5.53 -0.22 -25.10
C LEU A 200 -4.86 1.10 -25.47
N ASP A 201 -5.66 2.10 -25.83
CA ASP A 201 -5.18 3.47 -26.08
C ASP A 201 -4.36 4.01 -24.88
N ASN A 202 -3.42 4.93 -25.14
CA ASN A 202 -2.43 5.40 -24.15
C ASN A 202 -3.01 5.71 -22.76
N ARG A 203 -4.14 6.44 -22.68
CA ARG A 203 -4.81 6.78 -21.42
C ARG A 203 -5.36 5.56 -20.69
N ALA A 204 -6.21 4.79 -21.34
CA ALA A 204 -6.87 3.63 -20.75
C ALA A 204 -5.85 2.52 -20.44
N GLY A 205 -4.88 2.31 -21.32
CA GLY A 205 -3.77 1.38 -21.16
C GLY A 205 -2.89 1.73 -19.96
N GLY A 206 -2.52 3.00 -19.79
CA GLY A 206 -1.75 3.47 -18.64
C GLY A 206 -2.48 3.26 -17.31
N ILE A 207 -3.77 3.63 -17.25
CA ILE A 207 -4.60 3.43 -16.06
C ILE A 207 -4.76 1.93 -15.76
N ALA A 208 -5.09 1.11 -16.77
CA ALA A 208 -5.26 -0.33 -16.59
C ALA A 208 -3.96 -1.00 -16.15
N ALA A 209 -2.82 -0.67 -16.76
CA ALA A 209 -1.51 -1.17 -16.35
C ALA A 209 -1.19 -0.79 -14.89
N ALA A 210 -1.44 0.45 -14.50
CA ALA A 210 -1.25 0.92 -13.13
C ALA A 210 -2.15 0.17 -12.13
N LEU A 211 -3.41 -0.08 -12.46
CA LEU A 211 -4.35 -0.80 -11.61
C LEU A 211 -3.98 -2.27 -11.48
N LEU A 212 -3.62 -2.94 -12.58
CA LEU A 212 -3.35 -4.38 -12.59
C LEU A 212 -1.98 -4.74 -11.99
N THR A 213 -0.97 -3.87 -12.12
CA THR A 213 0.43 -4.18 -11.81
C THR A 213 1.09 -3.23 -10.80
N GLY A 214 0.44 -2.11 -10.49
CA GLY A 214 0.98 -1.04 -9.65
C GLY A 214 2.02 -0.15 -10.34
N LEU A 215 2.32 -0.36 -11.62
CA LEU A 215 3.27 0.43 -12.39
C LEU A 215 2.61 1.69 -12.94
N ARG A 216 2.70 2.79 -12.19
CA ARG A 216 2.12 4.09 -12.58
C ARG A 216 2.88 4.82 -13.68
N GLY A 217 4.11 4.40 -13.96
CA GLY A 217 4.96 5.00 -14.97
C GLY A 217 4.42 4.98 -16.39
N TYR A 218 3.36 4.18 -16.64
CA TYR A 218 2.65 4.12 -17.91
C TYR A 218 1.50 5.13 -18.02
N MET A 219 1.19 5.86 -16.95
CA MET A 219 0.17 6.92 -16.98
C MET A 219 0.81 8.24 -17.39
N ALA A 220 0.13 8.98 -18.27
CA ALA A 220 0.53 10.32 -18.63
C ALA A 220 0.48 11.27 -17.42
N GLU A 221 1.41 12.21 -17.33
CA GLU A 221 1.44 13.19 -16.22
C GLU A 221 0.14 14.01 -16.13
N ASP A 222 -0.44 14.38 -17.28
CA ASP A 222 -1.71 15.11 -17.36
C ASP A 222 -2.89 14.33 -16.74
N ASP A 223 -2.90 13.01 -16.89
CA ASP A 223 -3.94 12.14 -16.30
C ASP A 223 -3.79 12.02 -14.79
N VAL A 224 -2.55 11.90 -14.33
CA VAL A 224 -2.23 11.91 -12.89
C VAL A 224 -2.67 13.23 -12.26
N GLU A 225 -2.41 14.35 -12.94
CA GLU A 225 -2.80 15.67 -12.47
C GLU A 225 -4.32 15.87 -12.49
N ALA A 226 -5.00 15.44 -13.55
CA ALA A 226 -6.47 15.48 -13.62
C ALA A 226 -7.12 14.69 -12.47
N MET A 227 -6.61 13.49 -12.16
CA MET A 227 -7.08 12.72 -11.01
C MET A 227 -6.75 13.40 -9.68
N ARG A 228 -5.63 14.10 -9.57
CA ARG A 228 -5.29 14.89 -8.38
C ARG A 228 -6.28 16.03 -8.16
N ILE A 229 -6.55 16.82 -9.20
CA ILE A 229 -7.51 17.94 -9.17
C ILE A 229 -8.92 17.43 -8.84
N ALA A 230 -9.33 16.28 -9.39
CA ALA A 230 -10.63 15.66 -9.10
C ALA A 230 -10.73 15.04 -7.68
N GLY A 231 -9.64 14.98 -6.91
CA GLY A 231 -9.59 14.32 -5.60
C GLY A 231 -9.54 12.79 -5.65
N LEU A 232 -9.27 12.23 -6.83
CA LEU A 232 -9.15 10.80 -7.09
C LEU A 232 -7.69 10.28 -7.00
N ALA A 233 -6.73 11.12 -6.59
CA ALA A 233 -5.33 10.72 -6.45
C ALA A 233 -5.11 9.47 -5.56
N HIS A 234 -6.00 9.23 -4.59
CA HIS A 234 -5.96 8.05 -3.74
C HIS A 234 -6.33 6.75 -4.48
N LEU A 235 -6.98 6.83 -5.64
CA LEU A 235 -7.25 5.70 -6.54
C LEU A 235 -6.07 5.37 -7.46
N LEU A 236 -5.18 6.34 -7.74
CA LEU A 236 -3.95 6.11 -8.52
C LEU A 236 -3.00 5.12 -7.84
N ALA A 237 -3.02 5.11 -6.51
CA ALA A 237 -2.33 4.10 -5.73
C ALA A 237 -3.21 2.87 -5.60
N ILE A 238 -2.64 1.68 -5.87
CA ILE A 238 -3.27 0.43 -5.42
C ILE A 238 -3.46 0.54 -3.90
N SER A 239 -4.70 0.83 -3.54
CA SER A 239 -5.10 1.17 -2.19
C SER A 239 -5.68 -0.06 -1.50
N GLY A 240 -5.96 0.08 -0.20
CA GLY A 240 -6.66 -0.98 0.53
C GLY A 240 -8.04 -1.31 -0.03
N LEU A 241 -8.69 -0.35 -0.69
CA LEU A 241 -9.93 -0.59 -1.41
C LEU A 241 -9.73 -1.63 -2.52
N HIS A 242 -8.71 -1.47 -3.36
CA HIS A 242 -8.45 -2.36 -4.48
C HIS A 242 -8.24 -3.80 -3.98
N LEU A 243 -7.35 -3.98 -3.01
CA LEU A 243 -7.08 -5.31 -2.46
C LEU A 243 -8.31 -5.91 -1.75
N GLY A 244 -9.12 -5.08 -1.08
CA GLY A 244 -10.39 -5.48 -0.47
C GLY A 244 -11.43 -5.90 -1.50
N LEU A 245 -11.49 -5.21 -2.65
CA LEU A 245 -12.35 -5.57 -3.78
C LEU A 245 -11.91 -6.90 -4.40
N VAL A 246 -10.61 -7.12 -4.57
CA VAL A 246 -10.07 -8.41 -5.04
C VAL A 246 -10.46 -9.54 -4.09
N ALA A 247 -10.21 -9.37 -2.78
CA ALA A 247 -10.52 -10.38 -1.77
C ALA A 247 -12.02 -10.67 -1.69
N SER A 248 -12.86 -9.62 -1.67
CA SER A 248 -14.32 -9.78 -1.58
C SER A 248 -14.91 -10.40 -2.84
N THR A 249 -14.49 -9.96 -4.04
CA THR A 249 -14.93 -10.55 -5.31
C THR A 249 -14.56 -12.02 -5.38
N ALA A 250 -13.30 -12.38 -5.07
CA ALA A 250 -12.86 -13.76 -5.00
C ALA A 250 -13.70 -14.57 -3.99
N PHE A 251 -13.92 -14.04 -2.80
CA PHE A 251 -14.74 -14.68 -1.78
C PHE A 251 -16.17 -14.97 -2.28
N PHE A 252 -16.84 -13.98 -2.88
CA PHE A 252 -18.21 -14.13 -3.35
C PHE A 252 -18.32 -15.09 -4.53
N LEU A 253 -17.44 -14.98 -5.53
CA LEU A 253 -17.45 -15.88 -6.69
C LEU A 253 -17.19 -17.32 -6.30
N ILE A 254 -16.20 -17.57 -5.44
CA ILE A 254 -15.86 -18.92 -4.99
C ILE A 254 -16.98 -19.49 -4.12
N ARG A 255 -17.58 -18.67 -3.26
CA ARG A 255 -18.73 -19.10 -2.46
C ARG A 255 -19.95 -19.40 -3.34
N LEU A 256 -20.24 -18.58 -4.34
CA LEU A 256 -21.36 -18.78 -5.26
C LEU A 256 -21.16 -20.04 -6.10
N GLY A 257 -19.96 -20.25 -6.64
CA GLY A 257 -19.61 -21.47 -7.38
C GLY A 257 -19.68 -22.72 -6.52
N ALA A 258 -19.18 -22.66 -5.27
CA ALA A 258 -19.29 -23.77 -4.33
C ALA A 258 -20.75 -24.06 -3.93
N ALA A 259 -21.59 -23.03 -3.80
CA ALA A 259 -23.01 -23.17 -3.52
C ALA A 259 -23.80 -23.76 -4.71
N ALA A 260 -23.33 -23.55 -5.95
CA ALA A 260 -23.93 -24.12 -7.14
C ALA A 260 -23.71 -25.63 -7.28
N ILE A 261 -22.77 -26.21 -6.53
CA ILE A 261 -22.45 -27.65 -6.54
C ILE A 261 -22.97 -28.29 -5.24
N PRO A 262 -24.13 -29.00 -5.27
CA PRO A 262 -24.76 -29.53 -4.06
C PRO A 262 -23.85 -30.43 -3.22
N ALA A 263 -23.02 -31.25 -3.87
CA ALA A 263 -22.08 -32.15 -3.20
C ALA A 263 -21.04 -31.42 -2.34
N ILE A 264 -20.61 -30.22 -2.75
CA ILE A 264 -19.65 -29.39 -2.01
C ILE A 264 -20.38 -28.60 -0.93
N ALA A 265 -21.52 -28.01 -1.28
CA ALA A 265 -22.32 -27.19 -0.37
C ALA A 265 -22.82 -27.95 0.87
N LEU A 266 -23.12 -29.25 0.74
CA LEU A 266 -23.61 -30.09 1.83
C LEU A 266 -22.51 -30.71 2.69
N ARG A 267 -21.26 -30.80 2.19
CA ARG A 267 -20.16 -31.51 2.87
C ARG A 267 -19.11 -30.60 3.48
N PHE A 268 -18.96 -29.37 2.98
CA PHE A 268 -17.92 -28.45 3.43
C PHE A 268 -18.51 -27.11 3.86
N ASP A 269 -17.86 -26.47 4.82
CA ASP A 269 -18.14 -25.07 5.15
C ASP A 269 -17.65 -24.17 4.01
N THR A 270 -18.54 -23.92 3.05
CA THR A 270 -18.29 -23.09 1.86
C THR A 270 -17.76 -21.70 2.22
N ARG A 271 -18.10 -21.19 3.42
CA ARG A 271 -17.64 -19.90 3.91
C ARG A 271 -16.15 -19.94 4.25
N LYS A 272 -15.68 -20.99 4.94
CA LYS A 272 -14.25 -21.14 5.28
C LYS A 272 -13.40 -21.41 4.05
N ALA A 273 -13.87 -22.29 3.16
CA ALA A 273 -13.19 -22.55 1.89
C ALA A 273 -13.05 -21.27 1.04
N ALA A 274 -14.14 -20.50 0.90
CA ALA A 274 -14.11 -19.23 0.19
C ALA A 274 -13.16 -18.21 0.85
N ALA A 275 -13.08 -18.17 2.19
CA ALA A 275 -12.16 -17.27 2.89
C ALA A 275 -10.68 -17.63 2.65
N ILE A 276 -10.33 -18.93 2.68
CA ILE A 276 -8.96 -19.38 2.40
C ILE A 276 -8.59 -19.05 0.95
N MET A 277 -9.46 -19.37 0.00
CA MET A 277 -9.17 -19.10 -1.40
C MET A 277 -9.13 -17.60 -1.72
N ALA A 278 -10.02 -16.80 -1.13
CA ALA A 278 -9.99 -15.35 -1.24
C ALA A 278 -8.67 -14.76 -0.68
N TRP A 279 -8.18 -15.32 0.44
CA TRP A 279 -6.88 -14.94 0.99
C TRP A 279 -5.74 -15.27 0.03
N LEU A 280 -5.75 -16.45 -0.60
CA LEU A 280 -4.75 -16.84 -1.60
C LEU A 280 -4.76 -15.93 -2.82
N VAL A 281 -5.96 -15.58 -3.33
CA VAL A 281 -6.10 -14.64 -4.45
C VAL A 281 -5.61 -13.25 -4.06
N ALA A 282 -5.98 -12.76 -2.88
CA ALA A 282 -5.50 -11.48 -2.36
C ALA A 282 -3.97 -11.50 -2.15
N PHE A 283 -3.38 -12.61 -1.70
CA PHE A 283 -1.94 -12.76 -1.54
C PHE A 283 -1.21 -12.73 -2.89
N ALA A 284 -1.73 -13.43 -3.90
CA ALA A 284 -1.18 -13.40 -5.25
C ALA A 284 -1.26 -11.99 -5.84
N TYR A 285 -2.41 -11.31 -5.70
CA TYR A 285 -2.58 -9.94 -6.18
C TYR A 285 -1.73 -8.94 -5.39
N PHE A 286 -1.52 -9.14 -4.08
CA PHE A 286 -0.62 -8.31 -3.27
C PHE A 286 0.80 -8.29 -3.83
N TRP A 287 1.33 -9.45 -4.22
CA TRP A 287 2.64 -9.54 -4.89
C TRP A 287 2.60 -8.91 -6.29
N LEU A 288 1.54 -9.16 -7.06
CA LEU A 288 1.37 -8.58 -8.39
C LEU A 288 1.25 -7.05 -8.38
N ALA A 289 0.64 -6.49 -7.34
CA ALA A 289 0.55 -5.05 -7.10
C ALA A 289 1.90 -4.40 -6.70
N GLY A 290 2.97 -5.21 -6.59
CA GLY A 290 4.32 -4.75 -6.27
C GLY A 290 4.66 -4.71 -4.79
N ALA A 291 3.81 -5.27 -3.91
CA ALA A 291 4.06 -5.37 -2.47
C ALA A 291 4.50 -4.05 -1.81
N THR A 292 3.99 -2.90 -2.30
CA THR A 292 4.28 -1.59 -1.73
C THR A 292 3.77 -1.47 -0.29
N ILE A 293 4.33 -0.59 0.52
CA ILE A 293 3.94 -0.41 1.93
C ILE A 293 2.41 -0.23 2.11
N PRO A 294 1.70 0.58 1.30
CA PRO A 294 0.24 0.67 1.39
C PRO A 294 -0.48 -0.67 1.14
N THR A 295 -0.02 -1.44 0.16
CA THR A 295 -0.60 -2.76 -0.15
C THR A 295 -0.28 -3.81 0.91
N GLN A 296 0.88 -3.75 1.55
CA GLN A 296 1.24 -4.64 2.67
C GLN A 296 0.28 -4.45 3.84
N ARG A 297 0.00 -3.19 4.20
CA ARG A 297 -0.94 -2.87 5.28
C ARG A 297 -2.35 -3.32 4.95
N ALA A 298 -2.81 -3.04 3.73
CA ALA A 298 -4.11 -3.51 3.27
C ALA A 298 -4.21 -5.03 3.32
N PHE A 299 -3.18 -5.74 2.87
CA PHE A 299 -3.14 -7.20 2.87
C PHE A 299 -3.19 -7.76 4.28
N LEU A 300 -2.47 -7.14 5.22
CA LEU A 300 -2.47 -7.54 6.61
C LEU A 300 -3.85 -7.31 7.25
N MET A 301 -4.50 -6.17 6.98
CA MET A 301 -5.87 -5.92 7.44
C MET A 301 -6.86 -6.97 6.89
N ILE A 302 -6.81 -7.26 5.58
CA ILE A 302 -7.66 -8.27 4.95
C ILE A 302 -7.39 -9.66 5.55
N SER A 303 -6.12 -9.99 5.80
CA SER A 303 -5.72 -11.24 6.44
C SER A 303 -6.33 -11.40 7.82
N ILE A 304 -6.33 -10.34 8.63
CA ILE A 304 -6.95 -10.36 9.97
C ILE A 304 -8.47 -10.50 9.87
N VAL A 305 -9.11 -9.79 8.94
CA VAL A 305 -10.56 -9.87 8.71
C VAL A 305 -10.97 -11.29 8.28
N LEU A 306 -10.23 -11.90 7.35
CA LEU A 306 -10.47 -13.28 6.90
C LEU A 306 -10.16 -14.29 8.00
N LEU A 307 -9.11 -14.08 8.79
CA LEU A 307 -8.79 -14.92 9.95
C LEU A 307 -9.89 -14.86 11.03
N ALA A 308 -10.41 -13.67 11.33
CA ALA A 308 -11.53 -13.49 12.24
C ALA A 308 -12.77 -14.26 11.74
N LEU A 309 -13.02 -14.24 10.43
CA LEU A 309 -14.08 -15.03 9.80
C LEU A 309 -13.83 -16.54 9.96
N LEU A 310 -12.60 -17.04 9.76
CA LEU A 310 -12.25 -18.45 9.90
C LEU A 310 -12.44 -18.99 11.33
N ILE A 311 -12.15 -18.17 12.33
CA ILE A 311 -12.29 -18.50 13.76
C ILE A 311 -13.73 -18.24 14.26
N GLY A 312 -14.64 -17.79 13.39
CA GLY A 312 -16.05 -17.53 13.74
C GLY A 312 -16.27 -16.28 14.58
N ARG A 313 -15.32 -15.34 14.59
CA ARG A 313 -15.47 -14.02 15.21
C ARG A 313 -16.08 -13.02 14.23
N GLN A 314 -16.57 -11.89 14.75
CA GLN A 314 -17.10 -10.81 13.91
C GLN A 314 -15.95 -10.13 13.15
N PRO A 315 -15.93 -10.20 11.81
CA PRO A 315 -14.79 -9.73 11.01
C PRO A 315 -14.70 -8.21 10.91
N ILE A 316 -15.82 -7.49 11.14
CA ILE A 316 -15.89 -6.04 11.08
C ILE A 316 -16.28 -5.54 12.48
N SER A 317 -15.29 -5.12 13.26
CA SER A 317 -15.48 -4.53 14.60
C SER A 317 -14.31 -3.61 14.96
N LEU A 318 -14.54 -2.65 15.87
CA LEU A 318 -13.47 -1.77 16.36
C LEU A 318 -12.29 -2.53 16.99
N ARG A 319 -12.55 -3.73 17.55
CA ARG A 319 -11.53 -4.61 18.11
C ARG A 319 -10.60 -5.16 17.03
N VAL A 320 -11.15 -5.57 15.89
CA VAL A 320 -10.37 -6.05 14.74
C VAL A 320 -9.55 -4.92 14.14
N VAL A 321 -10.12 -3.72 14.05
CA VAL A 321 -9.39 -2.53 13.59
C VAL A 321 -8.24 -2.19 14.54
N ALA A 322 -8.47 -2.18 15.85
CA ALA A 322 -7.43 -1.93 16.85
C ALA A 322 -6.32 -2.99 16.83
N LEU A 323 -6.67 -4.27 16.69
CA LEU A 323 -5.69 -5.36 16.55
C LEU A 323 -4.86 -5.22 15.27
N SER A 324 -5.50 -4.82 14.17
CA SER A 324 -4.81 -4.58 12.90
C SER A 324 -3.82 -3.42 13.03
N ALA A 325 -4.23 -2.30 13.63
CA ALA A 325 -3.34 -1.17 13.89
C ALA A 325 -2.16 -1.60 14.77
N LEU A 326 -2.42 -2.37 15.83
CA LEU A 326 -1.40 -2.88 16.74
C LEU A 326 -0.37 -3.73 15.98
N LEU A 327 -0.80 -4.73 15.21
CA LEU A 327 0.10 -5.63 14.50
C LEU A 327 0.93 -4.90 13.43
N ILE A 328 0.33 -3.95 12.69
CA ILE A 328 1.05 -3.13 11.72
C ILE A 328 2.10 -2.25 12.41
N LEU A 329 1.73 -1.58 13.51
CA LEU A 329 2.65 -0.70 14.23
C LEU A 329 3.76 -1.47 14.93
N VAL A 330 3.50 -2.71 15.37
CA VAL A 330 4.53 -3.61 15.91
C VAL A 330 5.53 -4.03 14.82
N ALA A 331 5.07 -4.32 13.60
CA ALA A 331 5.94 -4.72 12.51
C ALA A 331 6.71 -3.54 11.87
N THR A 332 6.03 -2.41 11.72
CA THR A 332 6.51 -1.21 11.01
C THR A 332 6.02 0.04 11.75
N PRO A 333 6.68 0.47 12.84
CA PRO A 333 6.27 1.64 13.61
C PRO A 333 6.24 2.93 12.77
N GLU A 334 7.16 3.07 11.80
CA GLU A 334 7.21 4.18 10.84
C GLU A 334 5.92 4.33 10.02
N ALA A 335 5.10 3.27 9.91
CA ALA A 335 3.82 3.32 9.23
C ALA A 335 2.87 4.36 9.83
N LEU A 336 2.99 4.70 11.12
CA LEU A 336 2.17 5.72 11.79
C LEU A 336 2.23 7.07 11.09
N LEU A 337 3.40 7.44 10.55
CA LEU A 337 3.63 8.71 9.86
C LEU A 337 3.10 8.69 8.42
N SER A 338 2.87 7.51 7.85
CA SER A 338 2.48 7.39 6.46
C SER A 338 1.05 7.85 6.23
N VAL A 339 0.85 8.68 5.21
CA VAL A 339 -0.46 9.23 4.81
C VAL A 339 -1.49 8.11 4.63
N SER A 340 -1.11 7.03 3.95
CA SER A 340 -2.04 5.93 3.68
C SER A 340 -2.35 5.04 4.89
N PHE A 341 -1.55 5.06 5.96
CA PHE A 341 -1.98 4.45 7.24
C PHE A 341 -3.04 5.35 7.90
N GLN A 342 -2.74 6.63 8.03
CA GLN A 342 -3.59 7.60 8.71
C GLN A 342 -4.98 7.68 8.06
N MET A 343 -5.04 7.91 6.75
CA MET A 343 -6.31 8.00 6.01
C MET A 343 -7.11 6.69 6.06
N SER A 344 -6.45 5.53 5.90
CA SER A 344 -7.13 4.24 5.90
C SER A 344 -7.71 3.90 7.27
N PHE A 345 -6.94 4.08 8.35
CA PHE A 345 -7.41 3.77 9.70
C PHE A 345 -8.44 4.77 10.18
N ALA A 346 -8.33 6.05 9.83
CA ALA A 346 -9.35 7.05 10.12
C ALA A 346 -10.70 6.67 9.47
N ALA A 347 -10.69 6.38 8.17
CA ALA A 347 -11.90 6.02 7.43
C ALA A 347 -12.54 4.73 7.95
N VAL A 348 -11.76 3.66 8.13
CA VAL A 348 -12.28 2.38 8.60
C VAL A 348 -12.80 2.50 10.04
N THR A 349 -12.09 3.21 10.92
CA THR A 349 -12.55 3.42 12.30
C THR A 349 -13.84 4.22 12.34
N ALA A 350 -13.93 5.32 11.60
CA ALA A 350 -15.13 6.14 11.52
C ALA A 350 -16.32 5.35 10.95
N LEU A 351 -16.10 4.60 9.88
CA LEU A 351 -17.15 3.80 9.24
C LEU A 351 -17.65 2.67 10.15
N VAL A 352 -16.75 1.94 10.81
CA VAL A 352 -17.12 0.87 11.74
C VAL A 352 -17.81 1.42 12.98
N ALA A 353 -17.31 2.51 13.57
CA ALA A 353 -17.95 3.18 14.70
C ALA A 353 -19.35 3.69 14.35
N ALA A 354 -19.48 4.35 13.19
CA ALA A 354 -20.77 4.81 12.71
C ALA A 354 -21.72 3.63 12.47
N TYR A 355 -21.27 2.56 11.81
CA TYR A 355 -22.09 1.38 11.56
C TYR A 355 -22.56 0.70 12.86
N GLU A 356 -21.69 0.54 13.86
CA GLU A 356 -22.05 -0.04 15.17
C GLU A 356 -23.14 0.79 15.88
N VAL A 357 -23.15 2.12 15.71
CA VAL A 357 -24.15 3.02 16.31
C VAL A 357 -25.45 3.13 15.49
N LEU A 358 -25.34 3.21 14.16
CA LEU A 358 -26.45 3.46 13.24
C LEU A 358 -27.21 2.18 12.86
N ALA A 359 -26.53 1.05 12.67
CA ALA A 359 -27.16 -0.20 12.21
C ALA A 359 -28.28 -0.71 13.15
N PRO A 360 -28.14 -0.69 14.50
CA PRO A 360 -29.21 -1.09 15.40
C PRO A 360 -30.43 -0.16 15.31
N LYS A 361 -30.20 1.15 15.16
CA LYS A 361 -31.25 2.18 15.09
C LYS A 361 -32.04 2.11 13.78
N LEU A 362 -31.37 1.75 12.68
CA LEU A 362 -31.97 1.64 11.34
C LEU A 362 -32.60 0.24 11.08
N ALA A 363 -32.28 -0.77 11.88
CA ALA A 363 -32.78 -2.13 11.70
C ALA A 363 -34.32 -2.25 11.68
N PRO A 364 -35.10 -1.56 12.55
CA PRO A 364 -36.57 -1.60 12.51
C PRO A 364 -37.14 -1.00 11.22
N TRP A 365 -36.55 0.09 10.74
CA TRP A 365 -36.95 0.78 9.52
C TRP A 365 -36.68 -0.08 8.28
N ARG A 366 -35.53 -0.75 8.25
CA ARG A 366 -35.13 -1.64 7.15
C ARG A 366 -35.99 -2.91 7.07
N ARG A 367 -36.43 -3.45 8.22
CA ARG A 367 -37.33 -4.64 8.28
C ARG A 367 -38.75 -4.35 7.80
N ARG A 368 -39.22 -3.10 7.93
CA ARG A 368 -40.58 -2.67 7.54
C ARG A 368 -40.64 -1.98 6.17
N ALA A 369 -39.51 -1.88 5.47
CA ALA A 369 -39.42 -1.19 4.19
C ALA A 369 -39.82 -2.10 3.01
N GLY A 370 -40.82 -1.68 2.22
CA GLY A 370 -41.09 -2.26 0.90
C GLY A 370 -39.95 -1.98 -0.10
N PHE A 371 -40.00 -2.59 -1.29
CA PHE A 371 -38.91 -2.55 -2.29
C PHE A 371 -38.39 -1.12 -2.57
N GLY A 372 -39.27 -0.15 -2.82
CA GLY A 372 -38.87 1.24 -3.08
C GLY A 372 -38.17 1.93 -1.90
N LYS A 373 -38.67 1.76 -0.67
CA LYS A 373 -38.01 2.29 0.54
C LYS A 373 -36.66 1.61 0.80
N ARG A 374 -36.51 0.35 0.42
CA ARG A 374 -35.28 -0.42 0.57
C ARG A 374 -34.18 0.08 -0.38
N THR A 375 -34.55 0.43 -1.61
CA THR A 375 -33.65 1.08 -2.58
C THR A 375 -33.23 2.47 -2.11
N ALA A 376 -34.17 3.29 -1.64
CA ALA A 376 -33.86 4.62 -1.08
C ALA A 376 -32.92 4.52 0.14
N LEU A 377 -33.14 3.57 1.05
CA LEU A 377 -32.27 3.31 2.19
C LEU A 377 -30.87 2.83 1.77
N TYR A 378 -30.75 2.10 0.66
CA TYR A 378 -29.45 1.70 0.11
C TYR A 378 -28.67 2.90 -0.41
N PHE A 379 -29.27 3.74 -1.25
CA PHE A 379 -28.63 4.95 -1.77
C PHE A 379 -28.25 5.91 -0.64
N LEU A 380 -29.15 6.12 0.33
CA LEU A 380 -28.84 6.91 1.53
C LEU A 380 -27.67 6.30 2.32
N GLY A 381 -27.62 4.97 2.42
CA GLY A 381 -26.50 4.25 3.01
C GLY A 381 -25.19 4.56 2.30
N VAL A 382 -25.14 4.46 0.97
CA VAL A 382 -23.96 4.78 0.16
C VAL A 382 -23.51 6.22 0.40
N VAL A 383 -24.43 7.19 0.29
CA VAL A 383 -24.12 8.61 0.52
C VAL A 383 -23.57 8.85 1.93
N LEU A 384 -24.20 8.28 2.95
CA LEU A 384 -23.72 8.39 4.34
C LEU A 384 -22.34 7.76 4.52
N THR A 385 -22.10 6.58 3.93
CA THR A 385 -20.78 5.95 4.02
C THR A 385 -19.69 6.80 3.36
N THR A 386 -19.96 7.39 2.21
CA THR A 386 -19.01 8.30 1.53
C THR A 386 -18.77 9.54 2.39
N LEU A 387 -19.82 10.18 2.91
CA LEU A 387 -19.70 11.38 3.72
C LEU A 387 -18.90 11.13 5.01
N ILE A 388 -19.15 10.01 5.70
CA ILE A 388 -18.42 9.63 6.91
C ILE A 388 -16.94 9.38 6.60
N ALA A 389 -16.65 8.64 5.53
CA ALA A 389 -15.27 8.35 5.12
C ALA A 389 -14.52 9.62 4.72
N GLU A 390 -15.13 10.50 3.93
CA GLU A 390 -14.53 11.76 3.50
C GLU A 390 -14.31 12.72 4.67
N ALA A 391 -15.29 12.88 5.56
CA ALA A 391 -15.14 13.71 6.75
C ALA A 391 -13.99 13.20 7.65
N ALA A 392 -13.81 11.88 7.75
CA ALA A 392 -12.72 11.28 8.52
C ALA A 392 -11.34 11.46 7.86
N ILE A 393 -11.27 11.46 6.53
CA ILE A 393 -10.01 11.59 5.78
C ILE A 393 -9.63 13.07 5.56
N ALA A 394 -10.60 13.98 5.47
CA ALA A 394 -10.40 15.38 5.09
C ALA A 394 -9.30 16.12 5.86
N PRO A 395 -9.17 16.01 7.20
CA PRO A 395 -8.08 16.67 7.93
C PRO A 395 -6.69 16.18 7.50
N PHE A 396 -6.55 14.88 7.21
CA PHE A 396 -5.30 14.30 6.74
C PHE A 396 -5.00 14.73 5.31
N SER A 397 -6.00 14.78 4.44
CA SER A 397 -5.83 15.27 3.07
C SER A 397 -5.39 16.74 3.06
N ALA A 398 -6.03 17.57 3.88
CA ALA A 398 -5.67 18.98 4.02
C ALA A 398 -4.22 19.15 4.51
N TYR A 399 -3.81 18.38 5.52
CA TYR A 399 -2.45 18.44 6.07
C TYR A 399 -1.37 17.95 5.09
N HIS A 400 -1.58 16.81 4.44
CA HIS A 400 -0.55 16.17 3.60
C HIS A 400 -0.49 16.68 2.16
N PHE A 401 -1.63 17.09 1.60
CA PHE A 401 -1.71 17.51 0.21
C PHE A 401 -1.90 19.01 0.05
N ASN A 402 -2.14 19.76 1.14
CA ASN A 402 -2.52 21.19 1.08
C ASN A 402 -3.68 21.45 0.12
N GLN A 403 -4.58 20.46 -0.03
CA GLN A 403 -5.67 20.48 -0.98
C GLN A 403 -6.97 20.08 -0.29
N LEU A 404 -8.00 20.92 -0.46
CA LEU A 404 -9.39 20.60 -0.18
C LEU A 404 -10.09 20.47 -1.54
N THR A 405 -10.32 19.24 -1.98
CA THR A 405 -10.89 18.98 -3.29
C THR A 405 -12.39 19.25 -3.29
N SER A 406 -12.79 20.39 -3.85
CA SER A 406 -14.18 20.83 -3.90
C SER A 406 -15.11 19.84 -4.65
N TYR A 407 -14.56 19.09 -5.61
CA TYR A 407 -15.29 18.09 -6.41
C TYR A 407 -15.09 16.65 -5.92
N GLY A 408 -14.32 16.42 -4.86
CA GLY A 408 -13.96 15.08 -4.39
C GLY A 408 -15.17 14.19 -4.09
N LEU A 409 -16.20 14.75 -3.44
CA LEU A 409 -17.44 14.03 -3.10
C LEU A 409 -18.17 13.50 -4.33
N ILE A 410 -18.36 14.36 -5.34
CA ILE A 410 -19.08 14.01 -6.57
C ILE A 410 -18.25 13.01 -7.37
N ALA A 411 -16.94 13.25 -7.48
CA ALA A 411 -16.02 12.35 -8.18
C ALA A 411 -16.01 10.96 -7.52
N ASN A 412 -15.93 10.87 -6.20
CA ASN A 412 -15.93 9.59 -5.47
C ASN A 412 -17.26 8.84 -5.57
N LEU A 413 -18.39 9.55 -5.59
CA LEU A 413 -19.71 8.93 -5.71
C LEU A 413 -19.87 8.15 -7.02
N VAL A 414 -19.17 8.55 -8.08
CA VAL A 414 -19.17 7.88 -9.39
C VAL A 414 -17.98 6.92 -9.51
N ALA A 415 -16.77 7.41 -9.24
CA ALA A 415 -15.53 6.68 -9.47
C ALA A 415 -15.42 5.44 -8.58
N VAL A 416 -15.75 5.53 -7.28
CA VAL A 416 -15.57 4.39 -6.36
C VAL A 416 -16.48 3.20 -6.73
N PRO A 417 -17.81 3.37 -6.96
CA PRO A 417 -18.65 2.27 -7.42
C PRO A 417 -18.23 1.73 -8.78
N LEU A 418 -17.87 2.61 -9.73
CA LEU A 418 -17.41 2.21 -11.06
C LEU A 418 -16.16 1.32 -10.96
N MET A 419 -15.18 1.74 -10.16
CA MET A 419 -13.97 0.96 -9.90
C MET A 419 -14.28 -0.37 -9.22
N ALA A 420 -15.19 -0.35 -8.24
CA ALA A 420 -15.56 -1.52 -7.44
C ALA A 420 -16.32 -2.60 -8.22
N PHE A 421 -17.29 -2.19 -9.04
CA PHE A 421 -18.24 -3.13 -9.66
C PHE A 421 -17.93 -3.40 -11.13
N VAL A 422 -17.17 -2.54 -11.81
CA VAL A 422 -16.89 -2.66 -13.24
C VAL A 422 -15.40 -2.88 -13.48
N VAL A 423 -14.56 -1.89 -13.17
CA VAL A 423 -13.15 -1.87 -13.59
C VAL A 423 -12.35 -2.99 -12.91
N MET A 424 -12.42 -3.13 -11.58
CA MET A 424 -11.63 -4.13 -10.86
C MET A 424 -12.06 -5.58 -11.17
N PRO A 425 -13.35 -5.93 -11.20
CA PRO A 425 -13.77 -7.27 -11.59
C PRO A 425 -13.36 -7.64 -13.02
N LEU A 426 -13.51 -6.72 -13.98
CA LEU A 426 -13.07 -6.93 -15.36
C LEU A 426 -11.54 -7.06 -15.44
N GLY A 427 -10.79 -6.24 -14.72
CA GLY A 427 -9.34 -6.33 -14.65
C GLY A 427 -8.84 -7.68 -14.10
N LEU A 428 -9.47 -8.18 -13.03
CA LEU A 428 -9.17 -9.52 -12.51
C LEU A 428 -9.52 -10.62 -13.53
N LEU A 429 -10.65 -10.49 -14.22
CA LEU A 429 -11.04 -11.44 -15.26
C LEU A 429 -10.03 -11.41 -16.42
N ALA A 430 -9.57 -10.23 -16.83
CA ALA A 430 -8.52 -10.09 -17.85
C ALA A 430 -7.23 -10.78 -17.42
N LEU A 431 -6.78 -10.60 -16.18
CA LEU A 431 -5.61 -11.30 -15.64
C LEU A 431 -5.76 -12.83 -15.67
N LEU A 432 -6.95 -13.35 -15.38
CA LEU A 432 -7.24 -14.79 -15.42
C LEU A 432 -7.26 -15.34 -16.86
N LEU A 433 -7.72 -14.55 -17.82
CA LEU A 433 -7.83 -14.96 -19.24
C LEU A 433 -6.54 -14.73 -20.03
N MET A 434 -5.64 -13.87 -19.55
CA MET A 434 -4.40 -13.50 -20.22
C MET A 434 -3.48 -14.68 -20.59
N PRO A 435 -3.28 -15.71 -19.74
CA PRO A 435 -2.49 -16.90 -20.11
C PRO A 435 -3.09 -17.69 -21.28
N PHE A 436 -4.39 -17.56 -21.52
CA PHE A 436 -5.12 -18.24 -22.60
C PHE A 436 -5.32 -17.34 -23.83
N GLY A 437 -4.82 -16.09 -23.80
CA GLY A 437 -5.03 -15.11 -24.86
C GLY A 437 -6.44 -14.53 -24.96
N GLY A 438 -7.30 -14.78 -23.97
CA GLY A 438 -8.69 -14.31 -23.93
C GLY A 438 -8.91 -12.97 -23.22
N ASP A 439 -7.82 -12.31 -22.81
CA ASP A 439 -7.84 -11.04 -22.07
C ASP A 439 -8.39 -9.87 -22.89
N GLY A 440 -8.31 -9.97 -24.21
CA GLY A 440 -8.54 -8.85 -25.11
C GLY A 440 -9.90 -8.16 -24.96
N PRO A 441 -11.02 -8.86 -25.24
CA PRO A 441 -12.36 -8.26 -25.14
C PRO A 441 -12.67 -7.72 -23.73
N VAL A 442 -12.09 -8.34 -22.70
CA VAL A 442 -12.30 -7.93 -21.31
C VAL A 442 -11.55 -6.64 -20.99
N LEU A 443 -10.33 -6.49 -21.50
CA LEU A 443 -9.58 -5.23 -21.41
C LEU A 443 -10.32 -4.09 -22.14
N ASP A 444 -10.89 -4.36 -23.31
CA ASP A 444 -11.66 -3.36 -24.07
C ASP A 444 -12.90 -2.90 -23.27
N LEU A 445 -13.60 -3.84 -22.62
CA LEU A 445 -14.72 -3.52 -21.71
C LEU A 445 -14.26 -2.74 -20.47
N MET A 446 -13.10 -3.08 -19.91
CA MET A 446 -12.51 -2.38 -18.77
C MET A 446 -12.15 -0.92 -19.13
N ALA A 447 -11.82 -0.65 -20.40
CA ALA A 447 -11.44 0.67 -20.89
C ALA A 447 -12.63 1.62 -21.13
N LEU A 448 -13.86 1.11 -21.31
CA LEU A 448 -15.06 1.91 -21.58
C LEU A 448 -15.26 3.14 -20.67
N PRO A 449 -15.00 3.06 -19.35
CA PRO A 449 -15.17 4.21 -18.46
C PRO A 449 -14.06 5.27 -18.56
N PHE A 450 -12.99 4.97 -19.29
CA PHE A 450 -11.84 5.84 -19.54
C PHE A 450 -11.82 6.20 -21.03
N PRO A 451 -12.77 7.00 -21.53
CA PRO A 451 -12.79 7.35 -22.94
C PRO A 451 -11.45 7.99 -23.32
N GLY A 452 -10.84 7.47 -24.39
CA GLY A 452 -9.80 8.18 -25.11
C GLY A 452 -10.37 9.51 -25.60
N LEU A 453 -9.66 10.60 -25.32
CA LEU A 453 -9.98 11.90 -25.93
C LEU A 453 -9.55 11.87 -27.39
#